data_AF-A0A318IEC4-F1
#
_entry.id   AF-A0A318IEC4-F1
#
_cell.length_a   1.000
_cell.length_b   1.000
_cell.length_c   1.000
_cell.angle_alpha   90.00
_cell.angle_beta   90.00
_cell.angle_gamma   90.00
#
_symmetry.space_group_name_H-M   'P 1'
#
loop_
_entity.id
_entity.type
_entity.pdbx_description
1 polymer ?
#
loop_
_entity_poly.entity_id
_entity_poly.type
_entity_poly.pdbx_seq_one_letter_code
_entity_poly.pdbx_strand_id
1 'polypeptide(L)'
;MELSIIKNKIHNIQGNKVILDFDLAELYEVETRVLKQAVRRNLKRFPDDFMFQLSKDEWKEVITNCDNLPENIKFSPATPFAFTEQGVAMLSSVLNSDKAIDVNISIMRAFVALRQHLTDYSNLKEHIAQLEKEMNIKFKDIHQALNYLLQKDKVQIEQHNRERIGFKTDRKD
;
A
#
# COMPACT_ATOMS: atom_id res chain seq x y z
N MET A 1 7.86 -19.49 13.41
CA MET A 1 8.14 -18.05 13.59
C MET A 1 6.88 -17.28 13.23
N GLU A 2 6.49 -16.27 14.01
CA GLU A 2 5.30 -15.48 13.69
C GLU A 2 5.55 -14.56 12.48
N LEU A 3 4.58 -14.54 11.56
CA LEU A 3 4.62 -13.70 10.34
C LEU A 3 4.66 -12.20 10.66
N SER A 4 4.16 -11.81 11.84
CA SER A 4 4.15 -10.44 12.39
C SER A 4 5.57 -9.88 12.55
N ILE A 5 6.50 -10.68 13.06
CA ILE A 5 7.89 -10.28 13.35
C ILE A 5 8.62 -9.95 12.04
N ILE A 6 8.43 -10.79 11.01
CA ILE A 6 9.07 -10.59 9.71
C ILE A 6 8.51 -9.34 9.04
N LYS A 7 7.19 -9.12 9.08
CA LYS A 7 6.55 -7.93 8.49
C LYS A 7 7.13 -6.62 9.05
N ASN A 8 7.44 -6.57 10.35
CA ASN A 8 8.00 -5.38 10.99
C ASN A 8 9.47 -5.10 10.63
N LYS A 9 10.16 -6.07 10.02
CA LYS A 9 11.56 -5.95 9.55
C LYS A 9 11.66 -5.67 8.04
N ILE A 10 10.53 -5.51 7.36
CA ILE A 10 10.49 -5.14 5.94
C ILE A 10 10.43 -3.62 5.83
N HIS A 11 11.48 -3.04 5.23
CA HIS A 11 11.63 -1.60 5.01
C HIS A 11 11.33 -1.26 3.54
N ASN A 12 10.94 -0.01 3.29
CA ASN A 12 10.77 0.49 1.92
C ASN A 12 11.92 1.44 1.57
N ILE A 13 12.87 0.98 0.76
CA ILE A 13 14.09 1.73 0.41
C ILE A 13 14.25 1.69 -1.10
N GLN A 14 14.48 2.86 -1.72
CA GLN A 14 14.54 3.01 -3.19
C GLN A 14 13.30 2.45 -3.93
N GLY A 15 12.12 2.49 -3.30
CA GLY A 15 10.88 1.91 -3.84
C GLY A 15 10.79 0.38 -3.77
N ASN A 16 11.81 -0.28 -3.21
CA ASN A 16 11.86 -1.72 -3.03
C ASN A 16 11.55 -2.11 -1.59
N LYS A 17 10.80 -3.21 -1.43
CA LYS A 17 10.62 -3.86 -0.12
C LYS A 17 11.86 -4.69 0.18
N VAL A 18 12.60 -4.30 1.20
CA VAL A 18 13.90 -4.89 1.53
C VAL A 18 14.00 -5.25 3.00
N ILE A 19 14.85 -6.24 3.31
CA ILE A 19 15.25 -6.57 4.69
C ILE A 19 16.74 -6.30 4.83
N LEU A 20 17.14 -5.71 5.94
CA LEU A 20 18.53 -5.34 6.21
C LEU A 20 19.34 -6.54 6.71
N ASP A 21 20.65 -6.52 6.46
CA ASP A 21 21.56 -7.63 6.80
C ASP A 21 21.52 -8.07 8.27
N PHE A 22 21.36 -7.14 9.21
CA PHE A 22 21.30 -7.42 10.64
C PHE A 22 19.97 -8.04 11.04
N ASP A 23 18.87 -7.61 10.43
CA ASP A 23 17.55 -8.20 10.62
C ASP A 23 17.53 -9.65 10.11
N LEU A 24 18.12 -9.88 8.93
CA LEU A 24 18.27 -11.24 8.39
C LEU A 24 19.18 -12.09 9.26
N ALA A 25 20.30 -11.54 9.72
CA ALA A 25 21.23 -12.25 10.60
C ALA A 25 20.55 -12.69 11.90
N GLU A 26 19.73 -11.83 12.51
CA GLU A 26 18.93 -12.16 13.69
C GLU A 26 17.90 -13.25 13.38
N LEU A 27 17.14 -13.12 12.28
CA LEU A 27 16.14 -14.11 11.87
C LEU A 27 16.76 -15.48 11.59
N TYR A 28 17.95 -15.51 10.99
CA TYR A 28 18.70 -16.72 10.66
C TYR A 28 19.54 -17.25 11.84
N GLU A 29 19.57 -16.54 12.97
CA GLU A 29 20.43 -16.83 14.13
C GLU A 29 21.91 -17.01 13.77
N VAL A 30 22.42 -16.11 12.93
CA VAL A 30 23.83 -16.04 12.55
C VAL A 30 24.38 -14.66 12.88
N GLU A 31 25.69 -14.55 13.06
CA GLU A 31 26.31 -13.23 13.16
C GLU A 31 26.17 -12.46 11.83
N THR A 32 25.89 -11.16 11.90
CA THR A 32 25.83 -10.29 10.70
C THR A 32 27.12 -10.36 9.88
N ARG A 33 28.27 -10.50 10.54
CA ARG A 33 29.57 -10.66 9.87
C ARG A 33 29.65 -11.96 9.06
N VAL A 34 29.10 -13.06 9.60
CA VAL A 34 29.07 -14.37 8.92
C VAL A 34 28.17 -14.30 7.68
N LEU A 35 26.99 -13.69 7.80
CA LEU A 35 26.08 -13.47 6.68
C LEU A 35 26.75 -12.63 5.57
N LYS A 36 27.36 -11.49 5.93
CA LYS A 36 28.11 -10.64 5.00
C LYS A 36 29.25 -11.39 4.31
N GLN A 37 29.98 -12.23 5.05
CA GLN A 37 31.06 -13.03 4.49
C GLN A 37 30.54 -14.07 3.49
N ALA A 38 29.44 -14.75 3.80
CA ALA A 38 28.83 -15.75 2.94
C ALA A 38 28.32 -15.14 1.62
N VAL A 39 27.73 -13.94 1.69
CA VAL A 39 27.31 -13.16 0.53
C VAL A 39 28.51 -12.72 -0.32
N ARG A 40 29.56 -12.16 0.31
CA ARG A 40 30.78 -11.72 -0.40
C ARG A 40 31.49 -12.86 -1.15
N ARG A 41 31.44 -14.09 -0.62
CA ARG A 41 31.97 -15.28 -1.29
C ARG A 41 31.15 -15.69 -2.51
N ASN A 42 29.88 -15.30 -2.56
CA ASN A 42 28.91 -15.72 -3.57
C ASN A 42 28.34 -14.53 -4.37
N LEU A 43 29.08 -13.42 -4.53
CA LEU A 43 28.58 -12.19 -5.17
C LEU A 43 27.97 -12.41 -6.56
N LYS A 44 28.44 -13.41 -7.33
CA LYS A 44 27.85 -13.77 -8.63
C LYS A 44 26.36 -14.16 -8.55
N ARG A 45 25.86 -14.54 -7.38
CA ARG A 45 24.46 -14.90 -7.10
C ARG A 45 23.60 -13.70 -6.69
N PHE A 46 24.22 -12.56 -6.43
CA PHE A 46 23.57 -11.37 -5.93
C PHE A 46 23.83 -10.19 -6.88
N PRO A 47 23.08 -10.12 -7.99
CA PRO A 47 23.05 -8.93 -8.83
C PRO A 47 22.46 -7.72 -8.09
N ASP A 48 22.61 -6.53 -8.67
CA ASP A 48 22.23 -5.25 -8.04
C ASP A 48 20.72 -5.14 -7.72
N ASP A 49 19.87 -5.90 -8.40
CA ASP A 49 18.42 -6.00 -8.15
C ASP A 49 18.07 -6.95 -6.99
N PHE A 50 19.03 -7.77 -6.54
CA PHE A 50 18.84 -8.73 -5.45
C PHE A 50 19.35 -8.16 -4.13
N MET A 51 20.47 -7.43 -4.19
CA MET A 51 21.02 -6.75 -3.04
C MET A 51 21.71 -5.46 -3.45
N PHE A 52 21.73 -4.51 -2.53
CA PHE A 52 22.54 -3.31 -2.66
C PHE A 52 22.99 -2.85 -1.28
N GLN A 53 24.07 -2.06 -1.24
CA GLN A 53 24.52 -1.43 0.00
C GLN A 53 23.90 -0.04 0.10
N LEU A 54 23.35 0.31 1.27
CA LEU A 54 22.83 1.66 1.47
C LEU A 54 23.95 2.69 1.42
N SER A 55 23.66 3.85 0.83
CA SER A 55 24.48 5.04 0.97
C SER A 55 24.38 5.60 2.40
N LYS A 56 25.32 6.46 2.77
CA LYS A 56 25.31 7.09 4.11
C LYS A 56 24.07 7.96 4.34
N ASP A 57 23.54 8.57 3.28
CA ASP A 57 22.39 9.46 3.39
C ASP A 57 21.10 8.66 3.50
N GLU A 58 20.93 7.60 2.70
CA GLU A 58 19.80 6.66 2.85
C GLU A 58 19.81 5.99 4.23
N TRP A 59 20.99 5.65 4.74
CA TRP A 59 21.09 5.05 6.07
C TRP A 59 20.64 6.01 7.17
N LYS A 60 20.99 7.31 7.07
CA LYS A 60 20.49 8.33 8.01
C LYS A 60 18.97 8.50 7.90
N GLU A 61 18.43 8.45 6.69
CA GLU A 61 16.98 8.55 6.48
C GLU A 61 16.26 7.36 7.14
N VAL A 62 16.76 6.14 6.95
CA VAL A 62 16.25 4.94 7.60
C VAL A 62 16.33 5.03 9.12
N ILE A 63 17.46 5.51 9.68
CA ILE A 63 17.60 5.76 11.12
C ILE A 63 16.57 6.76 11.64
N THR A 64 16.28 7.80 10.85
CA THR A 64 15.35 8.87 11.24
C THR A 64 13.89 8.39 11.22
N ASN A 65 13.55 7.56 10.24
CA ASN A 65 12.18 7.09 10.02
C ASN A 65 11.84 5.83 10.83
N CYS A 66 12.84 5.06 11.27
CA CYS A 66 12.64 3.78 11.94
C CYS A 66 13.09 3.83 13.41
N ASP A 67 12.12 3.82 14.33
CA ASP A 67 12.41 3.79 15.76
C ASP A 67 12.98 2.43 16.22
N ASN A 68 12.55 1.33 15.60
CA ASN A 68 12.86 -0.06 15.97
C ASN A 68 14.23 -0.59 15.50
N LEU A 69 15.21 0.28 15.29
CA LEU A 69 16.56 -0.13 14.92
C LEU A 69 17.44 -0.39 16.16
N PRO A 70 18.30 -1.42 16.16
CA PRO A 70 19.23 -1.68 17.26
C PRO A 70 20.17 -0.48 17.51
N GLU A 71 20.27 -0.02 18.76
CA GLU A 71 21.08 1.16 19.12
C GLU A 71 22.55 1.03 18.71
N ASN A 72 23.12 -0.18 18.83
CA ASN A 72 24.49 -0.49 18.44
C ASN A 72 24.75 -0.35 16.94
N ILE A 73 23.72 -0.46 16.09
CA ILE A 73 23.83 -0.39 14.63
C ILE A 73 23.61 1.04 14.13
N LYS A 74 22.79 1.85 14.82
CA LYS A 74 22.54 3.27 14.49
C LYS A 74 23.83 4.10 14.37
N PHE A 75 24.84 3.80 15.20
CA PHE A 75 26.12 4.51 15.22
C PHE A 75 27.26 3.77 14.49
N SER A 76 26.96 2.67 13.81
CA SER A 76 28.00 1.93 13.08
C SER A 76 28.49 2.75 11.88
N PRO A 77 29.82 2.84 11.66
CA PRO A 77 30.37 3.54 10.51
C PRO A 77 30.11 2.80 9.18
N ALA A 78 29.76 1.50 9.25
CA ALA A 78 29.48 0.67 8.08
C ALA A 78 27.98 0.67 7.78
N THR A 79 27.61 1.03 6.54
CA THR A 79 26.21 0.94 6.10
C THR A 79 25.81 -0.52 5.87
N PRO A 80 24.55 -0.88 6.17
CA PRO A 80 24.06 -2.23 5.97
C PRO A 80 23.80 -2.53 4.49
N PHE A 81 23.80 -3.82 4.15
CA PHE A 81 23.22 -4.32 2.91
C PHE A 81 21.71 -4.45 3.07
N ALA A 82 20.99 -4.05 2.02
CA ALA A 82 19.58 -4.31 1.82
C ALA A 82 19.42 -5.48 0.86
N PHE A 83 18.52 -6.40 1.19
CA PHE A 83 18.16 -7.54 0.35
C PHE A 83 16.70 -7.42 -0.06
N THR A 84 16.44 -7.49 -1.36
CA THR A 84 15.08 -7.64 -1.88
C THR A 84 14.57 -9.06 -1.60
N GLU A 85 13.31 -9.33 -1.87
CA GLU A 85 12.76 -10.68 -1.75
C GLU A 85 13.57 -11.71 -2.54
N GLN A 86 14.00 -11.36 -3.75
CA GLN A 86 14.84 -12.22 -4.59
C GLN A 86 16.22 -12.44 -3.95
N GLY A 87 16.80 -11.39 -3.36
CA GLY A 87 18.03 -11.51 -2.59
C GLY A 87 17.90 -12.42 -1.38
N VAL A 88 16.79 -12.30 -0.63
CA VAL A 88 16.51 -13.18 0.50
C VAL A 88 16.33 -14.62 0.04
N ALA A 89 15.58 -14.86 -1.04
CA ALA A 89 15.45 -16.17 -1.64
C ALA A 89 16.82 -16.76 -2.02
N MET A 90 17.75 -15.94 -2.54
CA MET A 90 19.10 -16.42 -2.84
C MET A 90 19.93 -16.77 -1.61
N LEU A 91 19.65 -16.19 -0.44
CA LEU A 91 20.33 -16.56 0.81
C LEU A 91 20.09 -18.03 1.17
N SER A 92 18.97 -18.65 0.76
CA SER A 92 18.74 -20.08 0.99
C SER A 92 19.70 -21.01 0.26
N SER A 93 20.37 -20.49 -0.78
CA SER A 93 21.38 -21.24 -1.53
C SER A 93 22.79 -21.10 -0.93
N VAL A 94 22.93 -20.21 0.05
CA VAL A 94 24.19 -19.82 0.69
C VAL A 94 24.20 -20.26 2.16
N LEU A 95 23.06 -20.15 2.84
CA LEU A 95 22.83 -20.58 4.22
C LEU A 95 22.03 -21.88 4.21
N ASN A 96 22.70 -22.99 4.51
CA ASN A 96 22.14 -24.35 4.39
C ASN A 96 21.80 -25.00 5.75
N SER A 97 21.59 -24.21 6.82
CA SER A 97 21.12 -24.78 8.09
C SER A 97 19.61 -25.03 8.04
N ASP A 98 19.12 -26.06 8.73
CA ASP A 98 17.68 -26.36 8.81
C ASP A 98 16.88 -25.13 9.26
N LYS A 99 17.43 -24.38 10.22
CA LYS A 99 16.86 -23.13 10.69
C LYS A 99 16.80 -22.05 9.61
N ALA A 100 17.84 -21.90 8.81
CA ALA A 100 17.85 -20.93 7.72
C ALA A 100 16.86 -21.29 6.61
N ILE A 101 16.66 -22.58 6.36
CA ILE A 101 15.66 -23.06 5.41
C ILE A 101 14.25 -22.66 5.88
N ASP A 102 13.90 -22.95 7.14
CA ASP A 102 12.59 -22.63 7.72
C ASP A 102 12.30 -21.13 7.75
N VAL A 103 13.31 -20.34 8.11
CA VAL A 103 13.22 -18.88 8.16
C VAL A 103 13.02 -18.32 6.76
N ASN A 104 13.78 -18.79 5.77
CA ASN A 104 13.62 -18.35 4.40
C ASN A 104 12.21 -18.65 3.86
N ILE A 105 11.68 -19.85 4.12
CA ILE A 105 10.29 -20.21 3.77
C ILE A 105 9.30 -19.24 4.43
N SER A 106 9.53 -18.91 5.71
CA SER A 106 8.68 -17.98 6.46
C SER A 106 8.73 -16.57 5.89
N ILE A 107 9.91 -16.10 5.48
CA ILE A 107 10.10 -14.79 4.86
C ILE A 107 9.41 -14.73 3.50
N MET A 108 9.57 -15.75 2.66
CA MET A 108 8.89 -15.83 1.36
C MET A 108 7.37 -15.80 1.52
N ARG A 109 6.81 -16.50 2.51
CA ARG A 109 5.37 -16.44 2.83
C ARG A 109 4.93 -15.03 3.23
N ALA A 110 5.75 -14.32 4.01
CA ALA A 110 5.45 -12.93 4.40
C ALA A 110 5.41 -11.97 3.20
N PHE A 111 6.36 -12.10 2.26
CA PHE A 111 6.36 -11.30 1.03
C PHE A 111 5.17 -11.63 0.11
N VAL A 112 4.80 -12.91 -0.03
CA VAL A 112 3.60 -13.32 -0.78
C VAL A 112 2.34 -12.73 -0.17
N ALA A 113 2.18 -12.83 1.15
CA ALA A 113 1.03 -12.24 1.86
C ALA A 113 0.98 -10.71 1.70
N LEU A 114 2.15 -10.04 1.75
CA LEU A 114 2.24 -8.60 1.53
C LEU A 114 1.73 -8.21 0.12
N ARG A 115 2.14 -8.95 -0.91
CA ARG A 115 1.66 -8.71 -2.28
C ARG A 115 0.16 -8.91 -2.43
N GLN A 116 -0.39 -9.98 -1.85
CA GLN A 116 -1.83 -10.24 -1.87
C GLN A 116 -2.60 -9.07 -1.26
N HIS A 117 -2.16 -8.56 -0.11
CA HIS A 117 -2.77 -7.38 0.49
C HIS A 117 -2.69 -6.14 -0.42
N LEU A 118 -1.56 -5.89 -1.10
CA LEU A 118 -1.43 -4.76 -2.03
C LEU A 118 -2.41 -4.86 -3.21
N THR A 119 -2.62 -6.07 -3.74
CA THR A 119 -3.62 -6.33 -4.78
C THR A 119 -5.05 -6.14 -4.25
N ASP A 120 -5.33 -6.56 -3.02
CA ASP A 120 -6.64 -6.34 -2.40
C ASP A 120 -6.93 -4.83 -2.22
N TYR A 121 -5.92 -4.05 -1.84
CA TYR A 121 -6.03 -2.59 -1.75
C TYR A 121 -6.31 -1.93 -3.10
N SER A 122 -5.68 -2.38 -4.20
CA SER A 122 -5.97 -1.83 -5.53
C SER A 122 -7.40 -2.15 -5.96
N ASN A 123 -7.86 -3.37 -5.72
CA ASN A 123 -9.23 -3.78 -6.03
C ASN A 123 -10.25 -2.97 -5.21
N LEU A 124 -9.98 -2.75 -3.93
CA LEU A 124 -10.83 -1.92 -3.07
C LEU A 124 -10.90 -0.47 -3.57
N LYS A 125 -9.77 0.11 -3.99
CA LYS A 125 -9.72 1.46 -4.55
C LYS A 125 -10.57 1.59 -5.82
N GLU A 126 -10.51 0.59 -6.70
CA GLU A 126 -11.35 0.55 -7.90
C GLU A 126 -12.84 0.45 -7.55
N HIS A 127 -13.18 -0.40 -6.57
CA HIS A 127 -14.56 -0.55 -6.12
C HIS A 127 -15.13 0.74 -5.54
N ILE A 128 -14.35 1.47 -4.73
CA ILE A 128 -14.74 2.78 -4.20
C ILE A 128 -14.96 3.78 -5.34
N ALA A 129 -14.05 3.86 -6.31
CA ALA A 129 -14.19 4.77 -7.44
C ALA A 129 -15.44 4.45 -8.29
N GLN A 130 -15.78 3.17 -8.44
CA GLN A 130 -17.01 2.75 -9.09
C GLN A 130 -18.25 3.17 -8.30
N LEU A 131 -18.27 2.95 -6.99
CA LEU A 131 -19.37 3.37 -6.11
C LEU A 131 -19.58 4.88 -6.16
N GLU A 132 -18.51 5.69 -6.11
CA GLU A 132 -18.58 7.15 -6.24
C GLU A 132 -19.23 7.56 -7.58
N LYS A 133 -18.87 6.90 -8.66
CA LYS A 133 -19.46 7.15 -9.99
C LYS A 133 -20.93 6.80 -10.03
N GLU A 134 -21.32 5.63 -9.52
CA GLU A 134 -22.72 5.19 -9.46
C GLU A 134 -23.57 6.13 -8.59
N MET A 135 -23.05 6.56 -7.44
CA MET A 135 -23.73 7.50 -6.57
C MET A 135 -23.92 8.85 -7.25
N ASN A 136 -22.90 9.39 -7.92
CA ASN A 136 -23.01 10.67 -8.64
C ASN A 136 -24.09 10.62 -9.73
N ILE A 137 -24.23 9.50 -10.44
CA ILE A 137 -25.30 9.31 -11.43
C ILE A 137 -26.67 9.32 -10.73
N LYS A 138 -26.85 8.52 -9.67
CA LYS A 138 -28.11 8.48 -8.92
C LYS A 138 -28.48 9.83 -8.33
N PHE A 139 -27.52 10.59 -7.81
CA PHE A 139 -27.75 11.95 -7.32
C PHE A 139 -28.23 12.88 -8.44
N LYS A 140 -27.61 12.81 -9.63
CA LYS A 140 -28.05 13.61 -10.79
C LYS A 140 -29.51 13.31 -11.16
N ASP A 141 -29.89 12.05 -11.18
CA ASP A 141 -31.26 11.63 -11.51
C ASP A 141 -32.27 12.13 -10.46
N ILE A 142 -31.92 12.02 -9.17
CA ILE A 142 -32.73 12.57 -8.06
C ILE A 142 -32.88 14.08 -8.20
N HIS A 143 -31.78 14.80 -8.47
CA HIS A 143 -31.82 16.25 -8.68
C HIS A 143 -32.69 16.63 -9.87
N GLN A 144 -32.64 15.88 -10.97
CA GLN A 144 -33.51 16.09 -12.13
C GLN A 144 -34.98 15.84 -11.80
N ALA A 145 -35.30 14.75 -11.10
CA ALA A 145 -36.66 14.43 -10.69
C ALA A 145 -37.23 15.50 -9.74
N LEU A 146 -36.45 15.95 -8.76
CA LEU A 146 -36.85 17.04 -7.85
C LEU A 146 -37.11 18.34 -8.60
N ASN A 147 -36.21 18.72 -9.53
CA ASN A 147 -36.39 19.92 -10.34
C ASN A 147 -37.62 19.82 -11.25
N TYR A 148 -37.88 18.65 -11.82
CA TYR A 148 -39.07 18.40 -12.62
C TYR A 148 -40.36 18.57 -11.79
N LEU A 149 -40.40 17.99 -10.59
CA LEU A 149 -41.55 18.14 -9.69
C LEU A 149 -41.76 19.61 -9.30
N LEU A 150 -40.70 20.33 -8.93
CA LEU A 150 -40.76 21.76 -8.61
C LEU A 150 -41.27 22.60 -9.79
N GLN A 151 -40.85 22.31 -11.02
CA GLN A 151 -41.33 23.00 -12.22
C GLN A 151 -42.79 22.65 -12.53
N LYS A 152 -43.16 21.38 -12.42
CA LYS A 152 -44.53 20.90 -12.66
C LYS A 152 -45.52 21.55 -11.69
N ASP A 153 -45.16 21.72 -10.42
CA ASP A 153 -46.01 22.37 -9.43
C ASP A 153 -46.17 23.87 -9.72
N LYS A 154 -45.09 24.56 -10.13
CA LYS A 154 -45.18 25.96 -10.59
C LYS A 154 -46.13 26.13 -11.78
N VAL A 155 -46.01 25.27 -12.79
CA VAL A 155 -46.88 25.33 -13.98
C VAL A 155 -48.35 25.06 -13.64
N GLN A 156 -48.63 24.17 -12.68
CA GLN A 156 -49.99 23.92 -12.20
C GLN A 156 -50.56 25.12 -11.44
N ILE A 157 -49.78 25.76 -10.56
CA ILE A 157 -50.20 26.98 -9.85
C ILE A 157 -50.47 28.12 -10.83
N GLU A 158 -49.59 28.31 -11.82
CA GLU A 158 -49.78 29.28 -12.90
C GLU A 158 -50.97 28.94 -13.81
N GLN A 159 -51.33 27.66 -13.98
CA GLN A 159 -52.55 27.23 -14.68
C GLN A 159 -53.83 27.52 -13.90
N HIS A 160 -53.80 27.30 -12.59
CA HIS A 160 -54.93 27.57 -11.72
C HIS A 160 -55.23 29.08 -11.60
N ASN A 161 -54.18 29.92 -11.56
CA ASN A 161 -54.30 31.37 -11.39
C ASN A 161 -54.53 32.14 -12.71
N ARG A 162 -54.79 31.47 -13.83
CA ARG A 162 -55.05 32.15 -15.11
C ARG A 162 -56.41 32.84 -15.09
N GLU A 163 -56.45 34.09 -15.52
CA GLU A 163 -57.73 34.75 -15.78
C GLU A 163 -58.48 34.00 -16.89
N ARG A 164 -59.75 33.65 -16.61
CA ARG A 164 -60.61 33.01 -17.61
C ARG A 164 -60.87 33.99 -18.75
N ILE A 165 -60.47 33.59 -19.96
CA ILE A 165 -60.73 34.33 -21.20
C ILE A 165 -62.05 33.80 -21.77
N GLY A 166 -63.05 34.68 -21.84
CA GLY A 166 -64.41 34.36 -22.27
C GLY A 166 -65.37 35.49 -21.86
N PHE A 167 -66.62 35.42 -22.32
CA PHE A 167 -67.63 36.46 -22.03
C PHE A 167 -67.91 36.53 -20.52
N LYS A 168 -67.32 37.51 -19.83
CA LYS A 168 -67.60 37.79 -18.42
C LYS A 168 -68.97 38.47 -18.37
N THR A 169 -70.01 37.73 -17.97
CA THR A 169 -71.31 38.33 -17.67
C THR A 169 -71.20 39.06 -16.33
N ASP A 170 -70.87 40.35 -16.37
CA ASP A 170 -71.08 41.23 -15.21
C ASP A 170 -72.59 41.36 -14.98
N ARG A 171 -73.13 40.53 -14.08
CA ARG A 171 -74.36 40.88 -13.38
C ARG A 171 -73.97 41.82 -12.25
N LYS A 172 -74.13 43.11 -12.51
CA LYS A 172 -74.32 44.12 -11.45
C LYS A 172 -75.71 43.89 -10.87
N ASP A 173 -75.76 43.47 -9.61
CA ASP A 173 -76.85 43.76 -8.69
C ASP A 173 -76.33 44.74 -7.63
#